data_AF-A0A938A1F6-F1
#
_entry.id   AF-A0A938A1F6-F1
#
_cell.length_a   1.000
_cell.length_b   1.000
_cell.length_c   1.000
_cell.angle_alpha   90.00
_cell.angle_beta   90.00
_cell.angle_gamma   90.00
#
_symmetry.space_group_name_H-M   'P 1'
#
loop_
_entity.id
_entity.type
_entity.pdbx_description
1 polymer ?
#
loop_
_entity_poly.entity_id
_entity_poly.type
_entity_poly.pdbx_seq_one_letter_code
_entity_poly.pdbx_strand_id
1 'polypeptide(L)' 'MPAGFVPIGGDATLDLQATWRRSPALALSASLRNLADERYQRTVGTPVPGRNVFVSLTGTIQAHCSGPLAC' A
#
# COMPACT_ATOMS: atom_id res chain seq x y z
N MET A 1 -26.39 -17.86 22.78
CA MET A 1 -25.23 -18.15 21.93
C MET A 1 -24.01 -18.21 22.83
N PRO A 2 -23.11 -19.20 22.72
CA PRO A 2 -21.92 -19.19 23.56
C PRO A 2 -21.11 -17.93 23.21
N ALA A 3 -21.01 -17.01 24.17
CA ALA A 3 -20.23 -15.77 24.08
C ALA A 3 -18.76 -16.06 24.39
N GLY A 4 -18.18 -17.00 23.65
CA GLY A 4 -16.78 -17.39 23.79
C GLY A 4 -15.87 -16.57 22.89
N PHE A 5 -14.63 -16.35 23.32
CA PHE A 5 -13.58 -15.82 22.46
C PHE A 5 -13.08 -16.92 21.52
N VAL A 6 -13.08 -16.65 20.22
CA VAL A 6 -12.42 -17.51 19.23
C VAL A 6 -11.01 -16.96 19.01
N PRO A 7 -9.94 -17.68 19.40
CA PRO A 7 -8.59 -17.23 19.16
C PRO A 7 -8.28 -17.27 17.66
N ILE A 8 -7.69 -16.19 17.15
CA ILE A 8 -7.13 -16.14 15.82
C ILE A 8 -5.68 -16.62 15.92
N GLY A 9 -5.28 -17.55 15.04
CA GLY A 9 -3.90 -18.04 14.98
C GLY A 9 -2.90 -16.94 14.63
N GLY A 10 -1.66 -17.07 15.10
CA GLY A 10 -0.61 -16.12 14.73
C GLY A 10 -0.23 -16.26 13.26
N ASP A 11 0.01 -15.14 12.60
CA ASP A 11 0.49 -15.05 11.22
C ASP A 11 1.80 -14.28 11.12
N ALA A 12 2.55 -14.56 10.05
CA ALA A 12 3.74 -13.81 9.68
C ALA A 12 3.67 -13.50 8.18
N THR A 13 3.80 -12.23 7.84
CA THR A 13 3.81 -11.76 6.45
C THR A 13 5.11 -11.01 6.16
N LEU A 14 5.52 -11.03 4.89
CA LEU A 14 6.67 -10.28 4.41
C LEU A 14 6.22 -9.36 3.28
N ASP A 15 6.45 -8.07 3.45
CA ASP A 15 6.13 -7.04 2.48
C ASP A 15 7.42 -6.47 1.88
N LEU A 16 7.41 -6.22 0.56
CA LEU A 16 8.51 -5.57 -0.14
C LEU A 16 8.03 -4.22 -0.68
N GLN A 17 8.91 -3.22 -0.60
CA GLN A 17 8.66 -1.90 -1.16
C GLN A 17 9.90 -1.41 -1.93
N ALA A 18 9.68 -0.90 -3.13
CA ALA A 18 10.70 -0.30 -3.96
C ALA A 18 10.21 1.05 -4.48
N THR A 19 11.08 2.05 -4.43
CA THR A 19 10.80 3.38 -4.98
C THR A 19 11.94 3.78 -5.88
N TRP A 20 11.62 4.10 -7.14
CA TRP A 20 12.54 4.64 -8.12
C TRP A 20 12.22 6.11 -8.38
N ARG A 21 13.19 7.00 -8.16
CA ARG A 21 13.06 8.43 -8.43
C ARG A 21 13.85 8.75 -9.69
N ARG A 22 13.16 9.16 -10.76
CA ARG A 22 13.82 9.65 -11.98
C ARG A 22 14.24 11.11 -11.85
N SER A 23 13.48 11.90 -11.09
CA SER A 23 13.80 13.30 -10.78
C SER A 23 13.16 13.70 -9.44
N PRO A 24 13.44 14.89 -8.90
CA PRO A 24 12.75 15.39 -7.71
C PRO A 24 11.23 15.48 -7.89
N ALA A 25 10.78 15.68 -9.13
CA ALA A 25 9.38 15.85 -9.51
C ALA A 25 8.71 14.57 -10.00
N LEU A 26 9.42 13.44 -10.17
CA LEU A 26 8.85 12.20 -10.71
C LEU A 26 9.40 10.97 -9.99
N ALA A 27 8.49 10.19 -9.40
CA ALA A 27 8.81 8.93 -8.73
C ALA A 27 7.82 7.82 -9.11
N LEU A 28 8.34 6.61 -9.29
CA LEU A 28 7.59 5.36 -9.43
C LEU A 28 7.80 4.55 -8.15
N SER A 29 6.73 4.11 -7.52
CA SER A 29 6.78 3.23 -6.36
C SER A 29 6.03 1.93 -6.64
N ALA A 30 6.56 0.84 -6.14
CA ALA A 30 5.93 -0.47 -6.15
C ALA A 30 5.95 -1.06 -4.73
N SER A 31 4.84 -1.67 -4.33
CA SER A 31 4.72 -2.41 -3.08
C SER A 31 4.13 -3.79 -3.38
N LEU A 32 4.78 -4.82 -2.85
CA LEU A 32 4.32 -6.19 -2.88
C LEU A 32 3.99 -6.59 -1.45
N ARG A 33 2.71 -6.77 -1.16
CA ARG A 33 2.23 -7.20 0.16
C ARG A 33 2.01 -8.70 0.18
N ASN A 34 2.32 -9.31 1.32
CA ASN A 34 2.17 -10.73 1.55
C ASN A 34 2.91 -11.57 0.49
N LEU A 35 4.23 -11.39 0.41
CA LEU A 35 5.11 -12.04 -0.57
C LEU A 35 4.91 -13.56 -0.64
N ALA A 36 4.76 -14.20 0.53
CA ALA A 36 4.58 -15.63 0.68
C ALA A 36 3.15 -16.14 0.41
N ASP A 37 2.20 -15.24 0.13
CA ASP A 37 0.78 -15.55 -0.07
C ASP A 37 0.14 -16.27 1.14
N GLU A 38 0.51 -15.83 2.33
CA GLU A 38 0.02 -16.37 3.60
C GLU A 38 -1.49 -16.15 3.74
N ARG A 39 -2.21 -17.18 4.21
CA ARG A 39 -3.66 -17.12 4.41
C ARG A 39 -3.98 -16.96 5.89
N TYR A 40 -4.42 -15.75 6.26
CA TYR A 40 -4.70 -15.42 7.65
C TYR A 40 -5.93 -14.54 7.80
N GLN A 41 -6.36 -14.36 9.03
CA GLN A 41 -7.51 -13.54 9.40
C GLN A 41 -7.05 -12.53 10.46
N ARG A 42 -7.48 -11.28 10.34
CA ARG A 42 -7.33 -10.28 11.42
C ARG A 42 -8.60 -10.11 12.24
N THR A 43 -9.71 -10.59 11.69
CA THR A 43 -11.03 -10.57 12.32
C THR A 43 -11.68 -11.90 12.01
N VAL A 44 -12.31 -12.51 13.01
CA VAL A 44 -12.92 -13.85 12.90
C VAL A 44 -13.91 -13.87 11.75
N GLY A 45 -13.71 -14.78 10.79
CA GLY A 45 -14.57 -14.94 9.62
C GLY A 45 -14.28 -13.97 8.47
N THR A 46 -13.29 -13.07 8.62
CA THR A 46 -12.88 -12.13 7.58
C THR A 46 -11.44 -12.41 7.15
N PRO A 47 -11.23 -13.18 6.07
CA PRO A 47 -9.89 -13.43 5.53
C PRO A 47 -9.28 -12.14 4.99
N VAL A 48 -8.01 -11.93 5.31
CA VAL A 48 -7.22 -10.86 4.70
C VAL A 48 -6.88 -11.27 3.26
N PRO A 49 -6.82 -10.32 2.30
CA PRO A 49 -6.34 -10.61 0.96
C PRO A 49 -4.96 -11.27 0.97
N GLY A 50 -4.74 -12.19 0.02
CA GLY A 50 -3.45 -12.84 -0.21
C GLY A 50 -2.39 -11.88 -0.76
N ARG A 51 -1.52 -12.36 -1.63
CA ARG A 51 -0.48 -11.54 -2.26
C ARG A 51 -1.08 -10.42 -3.12
N ASN A 52 -0.65 -9.18 -2.88
CA ASN A 52 -1.12 -8.00 -3.62
C ASN A 52 0.02 -7.12 -4.10
N VAL A 53 -0.13 -6.55 -5.30
CA VAL A 53 0.85 -5.62 -5.88
C VAL A 53 0.20 -4.25 -6.06
N PHE A 54 0.87 -3.22 -5.55
CA PHE A 54 0.49 -1.82 -5.73
C PHE A 54 1.59 -1.12 -6.52
N VAL A 55 1.19 -0.37 -7.55
CA VAL A 55 2.11 0.45 -8.34
C VAL A 55 1.56 1.87 -8.37
N SER A 56 2.41 2.85 -8.09
CA SER A 56 2.02 4.27 -8.08
C SER A 56 3.05 5.11 -8.81
N LEU A 57 2.58 6.03 -9.65
CA LEU A 57 3.39 7.07 -10.26
C LEU A 57 3.03 8.40 -9.61
N THR A 58 4.01 9.10 -9.05
CA THR A 58 3.82 10.40 -8.42
C THR A 58 4.62 11.46 -9.18
N GLY A 59 3.94 12.55 -9.55
CA GLY A 59 4.51 13.68 -10.25
C GLY A 59 4.15 15.02 -9.57
N THR A 60 5.08 15.96 -9.48
CA THR A 60 4.79 17.34 -9.07
C THR A 60 4.77 18.24 -10.30
N ILE A 61 3.65 18.92 -10.54
CA ILE A 61 3.51 19.89 -11.63
C ILE A 61 3.68 21.29 -11.02
N GLN A 62 4.73 22.01 -11.38
CA GLN A 62 4.84 23.43 -11.07
C GLN A 62 4.09 24.21 -12.15
N ALA A 63 2.93 24.77 -11.81
CA ALA A 63 2.27 25.74 -12.67
C ALA A 63 3.13 27.01 -12.70
N HIS A 64 3.67 27.35 -13.87
CA HIS A 64 4.36 28.62 -14.05
C HIS A 64 3.31 29.71 -14.28
N CYS A 65 2.99 30.48 -13.25
CA CYS A 65 2.15 31.66 -13.40
C CYS A 65 2.96 32.75 -14.12
N SER A 66 2.84 32.83 -15.44
CA SER A 66 3.41 33.92 -16.24
C SER A 66 2.31 34.92 -16.62
N GLY A 67 2.01 35.86 -15.72
CA GLY A 67 1.08 36.94 -15.99
C GLY A 67 1.13 38.03 -14.90
N PRO A 68 0.91 39.32 -15.24
CA PRO A 68 1.00 40.44 -14.29
C PRO A 68 -0.18 40.52 -13.30
N LEU A 69 -1.13 39.59 -13.36
CA LEU A 69 -2.27 39.48 -12.46
C LEU A 69 -2.18 38.12 -11.76
N ALA A 70 -1.36 38.06 -10.72
CA ALA A 70 -1.25 36.88 -9.87
C ALA A 70 -2.31 36.94 -8.76
N CYS A 71 -3.26 35.98 -8.84
CA CYS A 71 -4.34 35.64 -7.91
C CYS A 71 -5.41 36.71 -7.64
#